data_AF-A0A2U1LP18-F1
#
_entry.id   AF-A0A2U1LP18-F1
#
_cell.length_a   1.000
_cell.length_b   1.000
_cell.length_c   1.000
_cell.angle_alpha   90.00
_cell.angle_beta   90.00
_cell.angle_gamma   90.00
#
_symmetry.space_group_name_H-M   'P 1'
#
loop_
_entity.id
_entity.type
_entity.pdbx_description
1 polymer ?
#
loop_
_entity_poly.entity_id
_entity_poly.type
_entity_poly.pdbx_seq_one_letter_code
_entity_poly.pdbx_strand_id
1 'polypeptide(L)'
;MAVHLAVNSRPMRADHLNKRGAHSITEIYQPASAITIHGVVSQVEKPNIQWPKAFHRYRTTLIDKVESLHLWHNKISPSISRHISTKSFVEDLDSPLLHILSPPTLRPVTLHLLSEKEKNEMAQLVKTMVSYAITYKNKKFDPLPN
;
A
#
# COMPACT_ATOMS: atom_id res chain seq x y z
N MET A 1 -31.99 -47.28 -28.18
CA MET A 1 -31.86 -45.87 -27.75
C MET A 1 -32.13 -45.83 -26.26
N ALA A 2 -31.37 -45.23 -25.34
CA ALA A 2 -30.04 -44.64 -25.34
C ALA A 2 -29.66 -44.52 -23.84
N VAL A 3 -28.48 -45.03 -23.48
CA VAL A 3 -27.43 -44.30 -22.73
C VAL A 3 -27.77 -43.72 -21.34
N HIS A 4 -27.02 -44.24 -20.34
CA HIS A 4 -26.53 -43.58 -19.10
C HIS A 4 -27.51 -42.83 -18.18
N LEU A 5 -27.45 -43.14 -16.88
CA LEU A 5 -26.86 -42.20 -15.91
C LEU A 5 -26.64 -42.86 -14.55
N ALA A 6 -25.39 -42.76 -14.10
CA ALA A 6 -24.90 -43.18 -12.80
C ALA A 6 -25.43 -42.24 -11.71
N VAL A 7 -25.88 -42.81 -10.59
CA VAL A 7 -25.98 -42.10 -9.30
C VAL A 7 -25.18 -42.89 -8.28
N ASN A 8 -23.86 -42.79 -8.43
CA ASN A 8 -22.90 -43.09 -7.38
C ASN A 8 -22.78 -41.81 -6.53
N SER A 9 -23.64 -41.68 -5.50
CA SER A 9 -23.55 -40.60 -4.52
C SER A 9 -22.32 -40.82 -3.63
N ARG A 10 -21.15 -40.44 -4.13
CA ARG A 10 -19.95 -40.25 -3.31
C ARG A 10 -20.13 -38.99 -2.47
N PRO A 11 -19.90 -39.02 -1.15
CA PRO A 11 -19.85 -37.81 -0.36
C PRO A 11 -18.63 -36.97 -0.77
N MET A 12 -18.92 -35.68 -0.98
CA MET A 12 -18.00 -34.62 -1.34
C MET A 12 -16.89 -34.51 -0.29
N ARG A 13 -15.66 -34.81 -0.73
CA ARG A 13 -14.42 -34.69 0.03
C ARG A 13 -14.22 -33.23 0.42
N ALA A 14 -14.43 -32.93 1.70
CA ALA A 14 -14.05 -31.66 2.29
C ALA A 14 -12.53 -31.60 2.33
N ASP A 15 -11.93 -30.81 1.43
CA ASP A 15 -10.52 -30.46 1.48
C ASP A 15 -10.30 -29.48 2.64
N HIS A 16 -10.27 -30.04 3.85
CA HIS A 16 -9.81 -29.37 5.06
C HIS A 16 -8.32 -29.10 4.93
N LEU A 17 -8.00 -27.82 4.70
CA LEU A 17 -6.89 -27.07 5.31
C LEU A 17 -5.77 -27.95 5.87
N ASN A 18 -4.76 -28.20 5.03
CA ASN A 18 -3.47 -28.71 5.47
C ASN A 18 -2.72 -27.64 6.27
N LYS A 19 -3.11 -27.46 7.54
CA LYS A 19 -2.26 -26.88 8.58
C LYS A 19 -1.74 -28.02 9.45
N ARG A 20 -0.85 -28.85 8.90
CA ARG A 20 -0.13 -29.86 9.70
C ARG A 20 1.36 -29.76 9.42
N GLY A 21 2.08 -29.19 10.39
CA GLY A 21 3.54 -29.18 10.38
C GLY A 21 4.24 -28.17 11.29
N ALA A 22 3.65 -27.74 12.42
CA ALA A 22 4.38 -27.07 13.51
C ALA A 22 3.51 -26.95 14.78
N HIS A 23 3.22 -28.08 15.43
CA HIS A 23 2.60 -28.10 16.75
C HIS A 23 3.52 -28.90 17.68
N SER A 24 4.38 -28.22 18.46
CA SER A 24 5.01 -28.86 19.66
C SER A 24 5.90 -27.96 20.53
N ILE A 25 6.14 -26.67 20.22
CA ILE A 25 6.98 -25.82 21.10
C ILE A 25 6.34 -24.49 21.50
N THR A 26 5.26 -24.06 20.85
CA THR A 26 4.61 -22.77 21.09
C THR A 26 3.58 -22.78 22.23
N GLU A 27 3.19 -23.94 22.74
CA GLU A 27 2.20 -24.06 23.82
C GLU A 27 2.82 -24.02 25.23
N ILE A 28 4.14 -24.15 25.34
CA ILE A 28 4.87 -24.16 26.61
C ILE A 28 5.26 -22.73 27.05
N TYR A 29 5.42 -21.83 26.09
CA TYR A 29 5.82 -20.45 26.35
C TYR A 29 4.58 -19.56 26.45
N GLN A 30 4.30 -19.05 27.65
CA GLN A 30 3.36 -17.93 27.79
C GLN A 30 3.97 -16.73 27.03
N PRO A 31 3.30 -16.23 25.98
CA PRO A 31 3.86 -15.16 25.17
C PRO A 31 4.08 -13.94 26.07
N ALA A 32 5.19 -13.23 25.86
CA ALA A 32 5.54 -12.05 26.66
C ALA A 32 4.39 -11.03 26.74
N SER A 33 3.56 -10.95 25.70
CA SER A 33 2.34 -10.14 25.68
C SER A 33 1.35 -10.54 26.78
N ALA A 34 1.11 -11.83 27.03
CA ALA A 34 0.17 -12.30 28.05
C ALA A 34 0.66 -11.97 29.47
N ILE A 35 1.97 -12.06 29.73
CA ILE A 35 2.57 -11.67 31.02
C ILE A 35 2.40 -10.16 31.24
N THR A 36 2.70 -9.35 30.23
CA THR A 36 2.52 -7.89 30.29
C THR A 36 1.04 -7.51 30.49
N ILE A 37 0.12 -8.15 29.77
CA ILE A 37 -1.32 -7.90 29.92
C ILE A 37 -1.78 -8.23 31.34
N HIS A 38 -1.38 -9.39 31.87
CA HIS A 38 -1.69 -9.78 33.24
C HIS A 38 -1.19 -8.73 34.24
N GLY A 39 0.07 -8.29 34.10
CA GLY A 39 0.65 -7.26 34.96
C GLY A 39 -0.01 -5.89 34.86
N VAL A 40 -0.61 -5.53 33.72
CA VAL A 40 -1.40 -4.29 33.56
C VAL A 40 -2.79 -4.42 34.21
N VAL A 41 -3.44 -5.57 34.07
CA VAL A 41 -4.79 -5.81 34.62
C VAL A 41 -4.78 -6.02 36.13
N SER A 42 -3.69 -6.57 36.69
CA SER A 42 -3.57 -6.86 38.12
C SER A 42 -3.15 -5.67 38.99
N GLN A 43 -2.99 -4.47 38.43
CA GLN A 43 -2.63 -3.27 39.20
C GLN A 43 -3.78 -2.85 40.12
N VAL A 44 -3.44 -2.33 41.30
CA VAL A 44 -4.43 -1.86 42.31
C VAL A 44 -5.21 -0.65 41.79
N GLU A 45 -4.56 0.21 41.00
CA GLU A 45 -5.21 1.29 40.27
C GLU A 45 -5.80 0.73 38.97
N LYS A 46 -7.12 0.91 38.76
CA LYS A 46 -7.80 0.42 37.55
C LYS A 46 -7.36 1.26 36.34
N PRO A 47 -6.59 0.70 35.39
CA PRO A 47 -6.27 1.45 34.19
C PRO A 47 -7.54 1.65 33.35
N ASN A 48 -7.64 2.80 32.69
CA ASN A 48 -8.70 3.06 31.71
C ASN A 48 -8.41 2.26 30.43
N ILE A 49 -8.78 0.98 30.43
CA ILE A 49 -8.63 0.07 29.30
C ILE A 49 -9.64 0.47 28.22
N GLN A 50 -9.14 1.08 27.16
CA GLN A 50 -9.94 1.35 25.97
C GLN A 50 -9.81 0.18 24.98
N TRP A 51 -10.88 -0.05 24.22
CA TRP A 51 -10.82 -0.96 23.08
C TRP A 51 -9.67 -0.56 22.15
N PRO A 52 -8.88 -1.50 21.60
CA PRO A 52 -7.73 -1.20 20.75
C PRO A 52 -8.16 -0.59 19.40
N LYS A 53 -8.51 0.69 19.42
CA LYS A 53 -8.84 1.49 18.24
C LYS A 53 -7.62 1.72 17.37
N ALA A 54 -6.41 1.68 17.93
CA ALA A 54 -5.15 1.88 17.20
C ALA A 54 -4.98 0.83 16.09
N PHE A 55 -5.23 -0.45 16.39
CA PHE A 55 -5.09 -1.52 15.39
C PHE A 55 -6.13 -1.41 14.29
N HIS A 56 -7.39 -1.13 14.64
CA HIS A 56 -8.44 -0.92 13.66
C HIS A 56 -8.12 0.30 12.77
N ARG A 57 -7.75 1.45 13.35
CA ARG A 57 -7.35 2.65 12.61
C ARG A 57 -6.16 2.39 11.69
N TYR A 58 -5.15 1.66 12.16
CA TYR A 58 -4.00 1.26 11.35
C TYR A 58 -4.45 0.43 10.14
N ARG A 59 -5.28 -0.60 10.37
CA ARG A 59 -5.78 -1.47 9.30
C ARG A 59 -6.59 -0.69 8.26
N THR A 60 -7.54 0.12 8.69
CA THR A 60 -8.36 0.94 7.79
C THR A 60 -7.46 1.88 6.99
N THR A 61 -6.56 2.61 7.65
CA THR A 61 -5.62 3.51 6.96
C THR A 61 -4.74 2.77 5.96
N LEU A 62 -4.24 1.58 6.31
CA LEU A 62 -3.41 0.77 5.41
C LEU A 62 -4.21 0.34 4.17
N ILE A 63 -5.45 -0.13 4.35
CA ILE A 63 -6.33 -0.51 3.26
C ILE A 63 -6.58 0.68 2.34
N ASP A 64 -6.95 1.85 2.89
CA ASP A 64 -7.21 3.07 2.11
C ASP A 64 -5.99 3.48 1.27
N LYS A 65 -4.78 3.37 1.85
CA LYS A 65 -3.52 3.71 1.17
C LYS A 65 -3.20 2.71 0.05
N VAL A 66 -3.36 1.41 0.31
CA VAL A 66 -3.11 0.35 -0.68
C VAL A 66 -4.12 0.42 -1.82
N GLU A 67 -5.40 0.67 -1.53
CA GLU A 67 -6.42 0.88 -2.56
C GLU A 67 -6.12 2.11 -3.41
N SER A 68 -5.71 3.22 -2.79
CA SER A 68 -5.28 4.42 -3.50
C SER A 68 -4.11 4.15 -4.45
N LEU A 69 -3.12 3.36 -4.00
CA LEU A 69 -1.99 2.94 -4.83
C LEU A 69 -2.43 2.05 -5.99
N HIS A 70 -3.32 1.09 -5.76
CA HIS A 70 -3.87 0.24 -6.82
C HIS A 70 -4.65 1.06 -7.86
N LEU A 71 -5.51 1.97 -7.41
CA LEU A 71 -6.27 2.86 -8.29
C LEU A 71 -5.36 3.76 -9.14
N TRP A 72 -4.23 4.21 -8.58
CA TRP A 72 -3.22 4.96 -9.32
C TRP A 72 -2.46 4.06 -10.31
N HIS A 73 -2.00 2.88 -9.89
CA HIS A 73 -1.29 1.92 -10.74
C HIS A 73 -2.09 1.52 -11.97
N ASN A 74 -3.42 1.36 -11.82
CA ASN A 74 -4.34 1.08 -12.92
C ASN A 74 -4.48 2.23 -13.94
N LYS A 75 -4.08 3.46 -13.59
CA LYS A 75 -4.10 4.63 -14.50
C LYS A 75 -2.80 4.78 -15.28
N ILE A 76 -1.71 4.13 -14.84
CA ILE A 76 -0.41 4.18 -15.52
C ILE A 76 -0.54 3.50 -16.90
N SER A 77 0.23 3.96 -17.88
CA SER A 77 0.33 3.28 -19.17
C SER A 77 0.68 1.79 -18.99
N PRO A 78 -0.01 0.85 -19.67
CA PRO A 78 0.24 -0.58 -19.54
C PRO A 78 1.69 -1.01 -19.80
N SER A 79 2.40 -0.27 -20.66
CA SER A 79 3.81 -0.52 -20.97
C SER A 79 4.74 -0.34 -19.77
N ILE A 80 4.41 0.58 -18.87
CA ILE A 80 5.18 0.87 -17.66
C ILE A 80 4.69 0.00 -16.51
N SER A 81 3.36 -0.07 -16.34
CA SER A 81 2.69 -0.78 -15.25
C SER A 81 3.13 -2.25 -15.10
N ARG A 82 3.40 -2.94 -16.23
CA ARG A 82 3.92 -4.32 -16.24
C ARG A 82 5.20 -4.52 -15.44
N HIS A 83 6.04 -3.50 -15.35
CA HIS A 83 7.34 -3.57 -14.69
C HIS A 83 7.30 -3.07 -13.24
N ILE A 84 6.11 -2.69 -12.74
CA ILE A 84 5.94 -2.12 -11.41
C ILE A 84 5.12 -3.08 -10.55
N SER A 85 5.71 -3.51 -9.44
CA SER A 85 5.00 -4.27 -8.40
C SER A 85 4.41 -3.34 -7.36
N THR A 86 3.11 -3.46 -7.06
CA THR A 86 2.47 -2.70 -5.97
C THR A 86 3.09 -3.00 -4.59
N LYS A 87 3.77 -4.16 -4.44
CA LYS A 87 4.39 -4.56 -3.17
C LYS A 87 5.75 -3.91 -2.90
N SER A 88 6.55 -3.67 -3.95
CA SER A 88 7.87 -3.05 -3.84
C SER A 88 7.90 -1.62 -4.38
N PHE A 89 6.76 -1.11 -4.86
CA PHE A 89 6.64 0.22 -5.47
C PHE A 89 7.31 1.33 -4.65
N VAL A 90 7.02 1.37 -3.35
CA VAL A 90 7.52 2.44 -2.47
C VAL A 90 9.05 2.36 -2.30
N GLU A 91 9.63 1.17 -2.41
CA GLU A 91 11.07 0.96 -2.24
C GLU A 91 11.85 1.25 -3.53
N ASP A 92 11.24 0.97 -4.68
CA ASP A 92 11.94 1.01 -5.98
C ASP A 92 11.71 2.30 -6.77
N LEU A 93 10.56 2.97 -6.61
CA LEU A 93 10.12 4.05 -7.51
C LEU A 93 10.05 5.43 -6.87
N ASP A 94 10.02 5.53 -5.55
CA ASP A 94 9.85 6.82 -4.86
C ASP A 94 11.00 7.79 -5.17
N SER A 95 12.24 7.33 -5.00
CA SER A 95 13.46 8.12 -5.18
C SER A 95 13.69 8.49 -6.65
N PRO A 96 13.61 7.56 -7.62
CA PRO A 96 13.71 7.91 -9.04
C PRO A 96 12.62 8.87 -9.51
N LEU A 97 11.35 8.66 -9.10
CA LEU A 97 10.26 9.56 -9.48
C LEU A 97 10.48 10.95 -8.90
N LEU A 98 10.94 11.07 -7.65
CA LEU A 98 11.19 12.37 -7.03
C LEU A 98 12.31 13.13 -7.74
N HIS A 99 13.38 12.43 -8.15
CA HIS A 99 14.45 13.01 -8.96
C HIS A 99 13.96 13.50 -10.33
N ILE A 100 13.13 12.71 -11.01
CA ILE A 100 12.54 13.07 -12.32
C ILE A 100 11.59 14.26 -12.19
N LEU A 101 10.74 14.27 -11.15
CA LEU A 101 9.73 15.31 -10.92
C LEU A 101 10.33 16.63 -10.42
N SER A 102 11.54 16.59 -9.86
CA SER A 102 12.26 17.76 -9.35
C SER A 102 13.59 17.94 -10.10
N PRO A 103 13.56 18.11 -11.44
CA PRO A 103 14.76 18.19 -12.22
C PRO A 103 15.57 19.45 -11.84
N PRO A 104 16.86 19.33 -11.52
CA PRO A 104 17.68 20.46 -11.07
C PRO A 104 17.97 21.47 -12.20
N THR A 105 17.70 21.10 -13.45
CA THR A 105 17.96 21.92 -14.64
C THR A 105 16.85 22.95 -14.90
N LEU A 106 15.62 22.68 -14.45
CA LEU A 106 14.48 23.55 -14.67
C LEU A 106 14.35 24.55 -13.52
N ARG A 107 14.64 25.82 -13.82
CA ARG A 107 14.48 26.92 -12.87
C ARG A 107 13.00 27.31 -12.76
N PRO A 108 12.51 27.69 -11.57
CA PRO A 108 11.15 28.19 -11.37
C PRO A 108 11.05 29.64 -11.87
N VAL A 109 11.18 29.84 -13.19
CA VAL A 109 11.00 31.14 -13.85
C VAL A 109 9.73 31.13 -14.70
N THR A 110 9.25 32.31 -15.05
CA THR A 110 8.11 32.45 -15.96
C THR A 110 8.42 31.79 -17.31
N LEU A 111 7.43 31.09 -17.88
CA LEU A 111 7.61 30.24 -19.07
C LEU A 111 8.22 30.98 -20.28
N HIS A 112 7.95 32.28 -20.41
CA HIS A 112 8.50 33.11 -21.49
C HIS A 112 10.03 33.38 -21.38
N LEU A 113 10.63 33.21 -20.20
CA LEU A 113 12.07 33.40 -19.97
C LEU A 113 12.87 32.10 -20.15
N LEU A 114 12.19 30.98 -20.35
CA LEU A 114 12.84 29.70 -20.59
C LEU A 114 13.43 29.68 -22.00
N SER A 115 14.65 29.19 -22.10
CA SER A 115 15.27 28.83 -23.37
C SER A 115 14.48 27.71 -24.06
N GLU A 116 14.61 27.58 -25.39
CA GLU A 116 13.99 26.48 -26.14
C GLU A 116 14.39 25.09 -25.60
N LYS A 117 15.62 24.96 -25.08
CA LYS A 117 16.08 23.74 -24.42
C LYS A 117 15.26 23.44 -23.15
N GLU A 118 15.14 24.41 -22.24
CA GLU A 118 14.37 24.24 -21.00
C GLU A 118 12.88 23.95 -21.31
N LYS A 119 12.31 24.57 -22.36
CA LYS A 119 10.94 24.25 -22.82
C LYS A 119 10.78 22.81 -23.27
N ASN A 120 11.75 22.28 -24.02
CA ASN A 120 11.73 20.87 -24.44
C ASN A 120 11.89 19.92 -23.24
N GLU A 121 12.77 20.23 -22.28
CA GLU A 121 12.90 19.46 -21.03
C GLU A 121 11.57 19.42 -20.25
N MET A 122 10.87 20.55 -20.16
CA MET A 122 9.54 20.62 -19.56
C MET A 122 8.52 19.75 -20.30
N ALA A 123 8.53 19.77 -21.64
CA ALA A 123 7.62 18.94 -22.43
C ALA A 123 7.87 17.44 -22.18
N GLN A 124 9.13 17.01 -22.06
CA GLN A 124 9.48 15.63 -21.72
C GLN A 124 9.07 15.27 -20.29
N LEU A 125 9.25 16.19 -19.34
CA LEU A 125 8.79 16.02 -17.97
C LEU A 125 7.28 15.78 -17.93
N VAL A 126 6.49 16.65 -18.57
CA VAL A 126 5.03 16.53 -18.63
C VAL A 126 4.61 15.22 -19.29
N LYS A 127 5.26 14.82 -20.40
CA LYS A 127 5.02 13.53 -21.05
C LYS A 127 5.26 12.36 -20.10
N THR A 128 6.31 12.44 -19.29
CA THR A 128 6.63 11.43 -18.27
C THR A 128 5.57 11.42 -17.17
N MET A 129 5.19 12.58 -16.64
CA MET A 129 4.13 12.71 -15.64
C MET A 129 2.81 12.09 -16.12
N VAL A 130 2.41 12.38 -17.36
CA VAL A 130 1.20 11.79 -17.98
C VAL A 130 1.33 10.27 -18.09
N SER A 131 2.49 9.76 -18.49
CA SER A 131 2.72 8.31 -18.64
C SER A 131 2.61 7.55 -17.31
N TYR A 132 3.02 8.19 -16.21
CA TYR A 132 2.90 7.67 -14.84
C TYR A 132 1.58 8.08 -14.13
N ALA A 133 0.62 8.68 -14.84
CA ALA A 133 -0.62 9.19 -14.26
C ALA A 133 -0.42 10.12 -13.05
N ILE A 134 0.63 10.93 -13.08
CA ILE A 134 0.99 11.90 -12.05
C ILE A 134 0.45 13.27 -12.44
N THR A 135 -0.24 13.93 -11.52
CA THR A 135 -0.82 15.26 -11.72
C THR A 135 -0.17 16.27 -10.79
N TYR A 136 0.12 17.47 -11.29
CA TYR A 136 0.55 18.59 -10.46
C TYR A 136 -0.62 19.12 -9.63
N LYS A 137 -0.42 19.26 -8.31
CA LYS A 137 -1.36 19.94 -7.42
C LYS A 137 -0.64 21.06 -6.69
N ASN A 138 -1.09 22.30 -6.91
CA ASN A 138 -0.61 23.44 -6.15
C ASN A 138 -1.30 23.43 -4.77
N LYS A 139 -0.66 22.84 -3.77
CA LYS A 139 -1.08 23.02 -2.38
C LYS A 139 -0.57 24.38 -1.91
N LYS A 140 -1.48 25.35 -1.80
CA LYS A 140 -1.24 26.49 -0.91
C LYS A 140 -1.11 25.91 0.49
N PHE A 141 0.08 25.98 1.08
CA PHE A 141 0.23 25.69 2.50
C PHE A 141 -0.45 26.85 3.22
N ASP A 142 -1.64 26.61 3.75
CA ASP A 142 -2.23 27.55 4.70
C ASP A 142 -1.30 27.61 5.91
N PRO A 143 -0.86 28.82 6.33
CA PRO A 143 -0.03 28.95 7.51
C PRO A 143 -0.80 28.37 8.70
N LEU A 144 -0.11 27.52 9.49
CA LEU A 144 -0.69 26.98 10.72
C LEU A 144 -1.23 28.14 11.58
N PRO A 145 -2.41 28.00 12.21
CA PRO A 145 -2.82 28.94 13.24
C PRO A 145 -1.81 28.86 14.38
N ASN A 146 -1.24 30.02 14.75
CA ASN A 146 -0.43 30.22 15.96
C ASN A 146 -1.20 29.84 17.22
#